data_AF-A0A1A9QG47-F1
#
_entry.id   AF-A0A1A9QG47-F1
#
_cell.length_a   1.000
_cell.length_b   1.000
_cell.length_c   1.000
_cell.angle_alpha   90.00
_cell.angle_beta   90.00
_cell.angle_gamma   90.00
#
_symmetry.space_group_name_H-M   'P 1'
#
loop_
_entity.id
_entity.type
_entity.pdbx_description
1 polymer ?
#
loop_
_entity_poly.entity_id
_entity_poly.type
_entity_poly.pdbx_seq_one_letter_code
_entity_poly.pdbx_strand_id
1 'polypeptide(L)'
;MLTFLNELSVLGSWEAYPSAFFNVIAGTCLFLVMFPDLKTVIKTKKNFSIPTKFFASLFFASFILLVHACFGVYGVSKGAQSASNIGEKIKLAAKFIMMGVFLIVNLFGTVANYYQLKVKLDICKKAKAHNMGEAEYWEKHIQPTLGVNSKQTE
;
A
#
# COMPACT_ATOMS: atom_id res chain seq x y z
N MET A 1 35.65 4.24 27.22
CA MET A 1 34.63 3.43 27.93
C MET A 1 33.47 4.30 28.43
N LEU A 2 33.72 5.39 29.17
CA LEU A 2 32.68 6.37 29.55
C LEU A 2 31.97 7.03 28.35
N THR A 3 32.68 7.34 27.27
CA THR A 3 32.10 7.88 26.02
C THR A 3 31.19 6.86 25.31
N PHE A 4 31.57 5.58 25.32
CA PHE A 4 30.79 4.49 24.71
C PHE A 4 29.51 4.18 25.49
N LEU A 5 29.59 4.23 26.83
CA LEU A 5 28.41 4.09 27.71
C LEU A 5 27.48 5.31 27.60
N ASN A 6 28.01 6.51 27.34
CA ASN A 6 27.23 7.71 27.09
C ASN A 6 26.60 7.72 25.67
N GLU A 7 27.21 7.07 24.69
CA GLU A 7 26.57 6.85 23.38
C GLU A 7 25.46 5.78 23.44
N LEU A 8 25.60 4.78 24.31
CA LEU A 8 24.55 3.81 24.64
C LEU A 8 23.37 4.41 25.39
N SER A 9 23.59 5.41 26.25
CA SER A 9 22.49 6.16 26.89
C SER A 9 21.77 7.09 25.90
N VAL A 10 22.47 7.61 24.88
CA VAL A 10 21.89 8.43 23.78
C VAL A 10 21.14 7.58 22.73
N LEU A 11 21.46 6.28 22.61
CA LEU A 11 20.61 5.29 21.95
C LEU A 11 19.26 5.10 22.68
N GLY A 12 19.19 5.51 23.95
CA GLY A 12 18.01 5.48 24.82
C GLY A 12 17.00 6.61 24.60
N SER A 13 16.92 7.25 23.42
CA SER A 13 15.67 7.95 23.05
C SER A 13 14.68 6.92 22.53
N TRP A 14 14.10 6.15 23.47
CA TRP A 14 13.18 5.03 23.25
C TRP A 14 11.88 5.40 22.53
N GLU A 15 11.65 6.65 22.15
CA GLU A 15 10.40 7.09 21.54
C GLU A 15 10.33 6.80 20.03
N ALA A 16 11.46 6.80 19.33
CA ALA A 16 11.49 6.61 17.87
C ALA A 16 11.39 5.13 17.45
N TYR A 17 11.86 4.20 18.30
CA TYR A 17 11.91 2.76 17.98
C TYR A 17 10.53 2.08 18.02
N PRO A 18 9.67 2.32 19.03
CA PRO A 18 8.32 1.75 19.07
C PRO A 18 7.47 2.29 17.93
N SER A 19 7.50 3.60 17.67
CA SER A 19 6.75 4.19 16.55
C SER A 19 7.18 3.57 15.21
N ALA A 20 8.48 3.38 15.01
CA ALA A 20 9.00 2.72 13.82
C ALA A 20 8.52 1.28 13.68
N PHE A 21 8.60 0.53 14.75
CA PHE A 21 8.17 -0.86 14.81
C PHE A 21 6.67 -1.01 14.55
N PHE A 22 5.83 -0.21 15.22
CA PHE A 22 4.38 -0.21 15.00
C PHE A 22 4.00 0.20 13.58
N ASN A 23 4.71 1.17 12.98
CA ASN A 23 4.49 1.56 11.58
C ASN A 23 4.84 0.44 10.60
N VAL A 24 5.93 -0.31 10.85
CA VAL A 24 6.29 -1.48 10.02
C VAL A 24 5.24 -2.58 10.14
N ILE A 25 4.76 -2.86 11.35
CA ILE A 25 3.67 -3.82 11.59
C ILE A 25 2.40 -3.36 10.88
N ALA A 26 1.98 -2.10 11.05
CA ALA A 26 0.80 -1.56 10.41
C ALA A 26 0.89 -1.65 8.88
N GLY A 27 2.03 -1.28 8.30
CA GLY A 27 2.29 -1.42 6.86
C GLY A 27 2.19 -2.87 6.37
N THR A 28 2.72 -3.81 7.16
CA THR A 28 2.67 -5.25 6.84
C THR A 28 1.23 -5.78 6.92
N CYS A 29 0.48 -5.42 7.96
CA CYS A 29 -0.93 -5.77 8.09
C CYS A 29 -1.76 -5.22 6.93
N LEU A 30 -1.55 -3.96 6.53
CA LEU A 30 -2.22 -3.36 5.38
C LEU A 30 -1.91 -4.14 4.09
N PHE A 31 -0.66 -4.51 3.86
CA PHE A 31 -0.28 -5.32 2.71
C PHE A 31 -0.98 -6.69 2.71
N LEU A 32 -1.00 -7.37 3.87
CA LEU A 32 -1.64 -8.69 4.02
C LEU A 32 -3.16 -8.64 3.83
N VAL A 33 -3.82 -7.53 4.13
CA VAL A 33 -5.25 -7.33 3.89
C VAL A 33 -5.52 -7.00 2.41
N MET A 34 -4.71 -6.15 1.79
CA MET A 34 -4.92 -5.72 0.41
C MET A 34 -4.61 -6.82 -0.63
N PHE A 35 -3.69 -7.72 -0.31
CA PHE A 35 -3.22 -8.73 -1.27
C PHE A 35 -4.28 -9.80 -1.64
N PRO A 36 -5.02 -10.39 -0.68
CA PRO A 36 -6.14 -11.28 -0.98
C PRO A 36 -7.25 -10.60 -1.79
N ASP A 37 -7.61 -9.36 -1.44
CA ASP A 37 -8.64 -8.60 -2.16
C ASP A 37 -8.21 -8.34 -3.61
N LEU A 38 -6.96 -7.93 -3.83
CA LEU A 38 -6.42 -7.76 -5.17
C LEU A 38 -6.44 -9.08 -5.95
N LYS A 39 -6.03 -10.19 -5.35
CA LYS A 39 -6.09 -11.52 -5.98
C LYS A 39 -7.52 -11.88 -6.39
N THR A 40 -8.49 -11.61 -5.53
CA THR A 40 -9.91 -11.85 -5.80
C THR A 40 -10.39 -11.00 -6.96
N VAL A 41 -10.07 -9.70 -7.01
CA VAL A 41 -10.45 -8.82 -8.13
C VAL A 41 -9.74 -9.21 -9.42
N ILE A 42 -8.48 -9.64 -9.38
CA ILE A 42 -7.77 -10.14 -10.57
C ILE A 42 -8.48 -11.36 -11.15
N LYS A 43 -8.86 -12.32 -10.30
CA LYS A 43 -9.52 -13.57 -10.69
C LYS A 43 -10.96 -13.37 -11.14
N THR A 44 -11.74 -12.64 -10.35
CA THR A 44 -13.20 -12.54 -10.53
C THR A 44 -13.61 -11.32 -11.32
N LYS A 45 -12.78 -10.27 -11.40
CA LYS A 45 -13.14 -8.93 -11.89
C LYS A 45 -14.33 -8.31 -11.16
N LYS A 46 -14.80 -8.89 -10.05
CA LYS A 46 -15.97 -8.43 -9.31
C LYS A 46 -15.62 -7.14 -8.59
N ASN A 47 -16.20 -6.02 -9.01
CA ASN A 47 -15.96 -4.71 -8.39
C ASN A 47 -17.18 -3.76 -8.37
N PHE A 48 -18.40 -4.27 -8.60
CA PHE A 48 -19.58 -3.43 -8.84
C PHE A 48 -20.21 -2.81 -7.58
N SER A 49 -19.95 -3.36 -6.38
CA SER A 49 -20.55 -2.86 -5.12
C SER A 49 -19.82 -1.66 -4.50
N ILE A 50 -18.62 -1.32 -5.00
CA ILE A 50 -17.80 -0.24 -4.45
C ILE A 50 -17.80 0.97 -5.40
N PRO A 51 -18.05 2.20 -4.91
CA PRO A 51 -18.06 3.38 -5.76
C PRO A 51 -16.70 3.65 -6.43
N THR A 52 -16.70 4.08 -7.69
CA THR A 52 -15.48 4.46 -8.42
C THR A 52 -14.65 5.53 -7.68
N LYS A 53 -15.33 6.48 -7.03
CA LYS A 53 -14.68 7.54 -6.22
C LYS A 53 -13.85 6.98 -5.07
N PHE A 54 -14.23 5.84 -4.51
CA PHE A 54 -13.51 5.19 -3.43
C PHE A 54 -12.13 4.73 -3.91
N PHE A 55 -12.07 3.96 -5.00
CA PHE A 55 -10.79 3.50 -5.58
C PHE A 55 -9.93 4.64 -6.10
N ALA A 56 -10.55 5.66 -6.70
CA ALA A 56 -9.82 6.84 -7.13
C ALA A 56 -9.16 7.55 -5.93
N SER A 57 -9.89 7.72 -4.83
CA SER A 57 -9.35 8.36 -3.62
C SER A 57 -8.22 7.55 -2.99
N LEU A 58 -8.38 6.23 -2.89
CA LEU A 58 -7.33 5.34 -2.38
C LEU A 58 -6.10 5.31 -3.29
N PHE A 59 -6.28 5.32 -4.61
CA PHE A 59 -5.19 5.44 -5.57
C PHE A 59 -4.42 6.75 -5.37
N PHE A 60 -5.10 7.90 -5.32
CA PHE A 60 -4.43 9.18 -5.12
C PHE A 60 -3.74 9.28 -3.76
N ALA A 61 -4.39 8.80 -2.68
CA ALA A 61 -3.80 8.81 -1.35
C ALA A 61 -2.53 7.96 -1.27
N SER A 62 -2.58 6.72 -1.77
CA SER A 62 -1.41 5.83 -1.81
C SER A 62 -0.30 6.36 -2.72
N PHE A 63 -0.64 7.00 -3.84
CA PHE A 63 0.33 7.65 -4.72
C PHE A 63 1.04 8.83 -4.04
N ILE A 64 0.31 9.69 -3.34
CA ILE A 64 0.89 10.83 -2.60
C ILE A 64 1.83 10.30 -1.50
N LEU A 65 1.40 9.27 -0.76
CA LEU A 65 2.23 8.64 0.27
C LEU A 65 3.47 7.95 -0.30
N LEU A 66 3.38 7.37 -1.50
CA LEU A 66 4.52 6.84 -2.23
C LEU A 66 5.53 7.94 -2.54
N VAL A 67 5.07 9.07 -3.09
CA VAL A 67 5.93 10.23 -3.37
C VAL A 67 6.58 10.76 -2.08
N HIS A 68 5.80 10.87 -1.00
CA HIS A 68 6.31 11.24 0.32
C HIS A 68 7.41 10.29 0.81
N ALA A 69 7.21 8.96 0.68
CA ALA A 69 8.20 7.97 1.06
C ALA A 69 9.49 8.09 0.23
N CYS A 70 9.38 8.37 -1.08
CA CYS A 70 10.55 8.62 -1.94
C CYS A 70 11.37 9.83 -1.46
N PHE A 71 10.72 10.94 -1.14
CA PHE A 71 11.40 12.11 -0.55
C PHE A 71 11.98 11.80 0.82
N GLY A 72 11.29 11.01 1.65
CA GLY A 72 11.78 10.54 2.94
C GLY A 72 13.06 9.72 2.82
N VAL A 73 13.11 8.76 1.89
CA VAL A 73 14.32 7.96 1.60
C VAL A 73 15.46 8.87 1.15
N TYR A 74 15.22 9.78 0.20
CA TYR A 74 16.24 10.72 -0.28
C TYR A 74 16.79 11.61 0.85
N GLY A 75 15.91 12.16 1.67
CA GLY A 75 16.28 13.01 2.81
C GLY A 75 17.11 12.25 3.85
N VAL A 76 16.74 11.00 4.16
CA VAL A 76 17.51 10.14 5.07
C VAL A 76 18.88 9.80 4.49
N SER A 77 18.97 9.50 3.19
CA SER A 77 20.25 9.22 2.53
C SER A 77 21.20 10.42 2.57
N LYS A 78 20.69 11.64 2.39
CA LYS A 78 21.49 12.87 2.52
C LYS A 78 21.92 13.11 3.96
N GLY A 79 21.02 12.95 4.93
CA GLY A 79 21.36 13.07 6.35
C GLY A 79 22.42 12.05 6.80
N ALA A 80 22.37 10.83 6.27
CA ALA A 80 23.34 9.77 6.62
C ALA A 80 24.76 10.08 6.14
N GLN A 81 24.92 10.83 5.05
CA GLN A 81 26.22 11.28 4.55
C GLN A 81 26.84 12.36 5.45
N SER A 82 26.02 13.14 6.16
CA SER A 82 26.45 14.24 7.03
C SER A 82 26.52 13.86 8.51
N ALA A 83 26.13 12.64 8.88
CA ALA A 83 26.10 12.19 10.28
C ALA A 83 27.51 12.00 10.86
N SER A 84 27.78 12.69 11.97
CA SER A 84 29.13 12.77 12.57
C SER A 84 29.39 11.71 13.65
N ASN A 85 28.34 11.17 14.28
CA ASN A 85 28.45 10.17 15.35
C ASN A 85 27.68 8.86 15.03
N ILE A 86 27.99 7.81 15.78
CA ILE A 86 27.42 6.47 15.56
C ILE A 86 25.91 6.41 15.88
N GLY A 87 25.46 7.13 16.91
CA GLY A 87 24.07 7.14 17.36
C GLY A 87 23.11 7.76 16.33
N GLU A 88 23.53 8.82 15.67
CA GLU A 88 22.77 9.47 14.59
C GLU A 88 22.67 8.56 13.36
N LYS A 89 23.75 7.87 13.00
CA LYS A 89 23.75 6.87 11.90
C LYS A 89 22.76 5.74 12.14
N ILE A 90 22.68 5.23 13.38
CA ILE A 90 21.73 4.17 13.75
C ILE A 90 20.28 4.67 13.64
N LYS A 91 19.98 5.89 14.11
CA LYS A 91 18.62 6.48 13.99
C LYS A 91 18.22 6.69 12.53
N LEU A 92 19.15 7.15 11.69
CA LEU A 92 18.91 7.33 10.26
C LEU A 92 18.71 5.99 9.54
N ALA A 93 19.46 4.93 9.89
CA ALA A 93 19.25 3.60 9.36
C ALA A 93 17.84 3.05 9.69
N ALA A 94 17.37 3.23 10.92
CA ALA A 94 16.01 2.85 11.30
C ALA A 94 14.93 3.62 10.50
N LYS A 95 15.13 4.94 10.30
CA LYS A 95 14.26 5.75 9.45
C LYS A 95 14.27 5.31 7.99
N PHE A 96 15.43 4.92 7.47
CA PHE A 96 15.57 4.39 6.11
C PHE A 96 14.74 3.11 5.93
N ILE A 97 14.84 2.17 6.87
CA ILE A 97 14.06 0.92 6.86
C ILE A 97 12.56 1.21 6.89
N MET A 98 12.11 2.10 7.79
CA MET A 98 10.71 2.52 7.84
C MET A 98 10.22 3.07 6.50
N MET A 99 10.95 4.05 5.94
CA MET A 99 10.57 4.68 4.68
C MET A 99 10.60 3.68 3.52
N GLY A 100 11.50 2.69 3.55
CA GLY A 100 11.52 1.57 2.61
C GLY A 100 10.26 0.70 2.70
N VAL A 101 9.81 0.35 3.91
CA VAL A 101 8.55 -0.40 4.10
C VAL A 101 7.35 0.43 3.62
N PHE A 102 7.28 1.70 3.98
CA PHE A 102 6.23 2.61 3.48
C PHE A 102 6.25 2.70 1.95
N LEU A 103 7.42 2.76 1.34
CA LEU A 103 7.57 2.81 -0.11
C LEU A 103 7.00 1.54 -0.76
N ILE A 104 7.34 0.35 -0.25
CA ILE A 104 6.83 -0.93 -0.77
C ILE A 104 5.31 -1.02 -0.62
N VAL A 105 4.77 -0.72 0.56
CA VAL A 105 3.34 -0.81 0.84
C VAL A 105 2.54 0.19 0.00
N ASN A 106 3.00 1.43 -0.11
CA ASN A 106 2.31 2.45 -0.91
C ASN A 106 2.46 2.21 -2.42
N LEU A 107 3.58 1.67 -2.88
CA LEU A 107 3.73 1.23 -4.27
C LEU A 107 2.72 0.13 -4.60
N PHE A 108 2.66 -0.90 -3.77
CA PHE A 108 1.68 -1.97 -3.93
C PHE A 108 0.25 -1.44 -3.87
N GLY A 109 -0.05 -0.58 -2.89
CA GLY A 109 -1.35 0.05 -2.74
C GLY A 109 -1.76 0.88 -3.95
N THR A 110 -0.82 1.65 -4.52
CA THR A 110 -1.03 2.43 -5.73
C THR A 110 -1.39 1.51 -6.91
N VAL A 111 -0.59 0.47 -7.15
CA VAL A 111 -0.81 -0.48 -8.25
C VAL A 111 -2.14 -1.24 -8.07
N ALA A 112 -2.43 -1.71 -6.86
CA ALA A 112 -3.63 -2.45 -6.54
C ALA A 112 -4.89 -1.60 -6.76
N ASN A 113 -4.92 -0.39 -6.20
CA ASN A 113 -6.06 0.52 -6.34
C ASN A 113 -6.24 1.01 -7.79
N TYR A 114 -5.14 1.27 -8.50
CA TYR A 114 -5.20 1.60 -9.92
C TYR A 114 -5.80 0.47 -10.75
N TYR A 115 -5.39 -0.78 -10.48
CA TYR A 115 -5.95 -1.94 -11.18
C TYR A 115 -7.45 -2.10 -10.92
N GLN A 116 -7.87 -2.01 -9.66
CA GLN A 116 -9.28 -2.12 -9.28
C GLN A 116 -10.11 -1.00 -9.90
N LEU A 117 -9.59 0.23 -9.93
CA LEU A 117 -10.20 1.38 -10.62
C LEU A 117 -10.33 1.13 -12.12
N LYS A 118 -9.28 0.62 -12.77
CA LYS A 118 -9.29 0.32 -14.21
C LYS A 118 -10.35 -0.73 -14.54
N VAL A 119 -10.43 -1.82 -13.77
CA VAL A 119 -11.47 -2.86 -13.95
C VAL A 119 -12.86 -2.27 -13.76
N LYS A 120 -13.06 -1.46 -12.71
CA LYS A 120 -14.34 -0.79 -12.44
C LYS A 120 -14.77 0.08 -13.62
N LEU A 121 -13.90 0.96 -14.11
CA LEU A 121 -14.20 1.86 -15.22
C LEU A 121 -14.55 1.11 -16.51
N ASP A 122 -13.85 0.01 -16.80
CA ASP A 122 -14.14 -0.83 -17.96
C ASP A 122 -15.54 -1.47 -17.85
N ILE A 123 -15.88 -2.02 -16.68
CA ILE A 123 -17.21 -2.58 -16.41
C ILE A 123 -18.29 -1.49 -16.53
N CYS A 124 -18.10 -0.33 -15.91
CA CYS A 124 -19.05 0.79 -16.00
C CYS A 124 -19.27 1.23 -17.45
N LYS A 125 -18.20 1.33 -18.24
CA LYS A 125 -18.27 1.75 -19.65
C LYS A 125 -19.03 0.73 -20.49
N LYS A 126 -18.73 -0.56 -20.32
CA LYS A 126 -19.37 -1.63 -21.07
C LYS A 126 -20.82 -1.84 -20.64
N ALA A 127 -21.12 -1.84 -19.34
CA ALA A 127 -22.49 -1.93 -18.83
C ALA A 127 -23.38 -0.82 -19.40
N LYS A 128 -22.87 0.42 -19.45
CA LYS A 128 -23.57 1.54 -20.13
C LYS A 128 -23.77 1.30 -21.62
N ALA A 129 -22.78 0.77 -22.33
CA ALA A 129 -22.91 0.45 -23.75
C ALA A 129 -23.97 -0.63 -24.03
N HIS A 130 -24.23 -1.51 -23.06
CA HIS A 130 -25.26 -2.54 -23.12
C HIS A 130 -26.60 -2.13 -22.48
N ASN A 131 -26.74 -0.89 -22.00
CA ASN A 131 -27.90 -0.41 -21.24
C ASN A 131 -28.25 -1.29 -20.02
N MET A 132 -27.24 -1.80 -19.33
CA MET A 132 -27.36 -2.69 -18.17
C MET A 132 -26.73 -2.10 -16.91
N GLY A 133 -27.13 -2.62 -15.75
CA GLY A 133 -26.42 -2.38 -14.50
C GLY A 133 -25.05 -3.06 -14.46
N GLU A 134 -24.11 -2.55 -13.66
CA GLU A 134 -22.75 -3.12 -13.56
C GLU A 134 -22.74 -4.58 -13.07
N ALA A 135 -23.60 -4.89 -12.11
CA ALA A 135 -23.75 -6.25 -11.57
C ALA A 135 -24.29 -7.21 -12.63
N GLU A 136 -25.36 -6.80 -13.32
CA GLU A 136 -25.97 -7.57 -14.39
C GLU A 136 -25.00 -7.81 -15.55
N TYR A 137 -24.22 -6.79 -15.93
CA TYR A 137 -23.19 -6.93 -16.95
C TYR A 137 -22.11 -7.93 -16.53
N TRP A 138 -21.68 -7.89 -15.26
CA TRP A 138 -20.68 -8.83 -14.76
C TRP A 138 -21.19 -10.27 -14.80
N GLU A 139 -22.42 -10.53 -14.33
CA GLU A 139 -23.04 -11.86 -14.30
C GLU A 139 -23.26 -12.43 -15.71
N LYS A 140 -23.70 -11.60 -16.66
CA LYS A 140 -24.05 -12.06 -18.01
C LYS A 140 -22.86 -12.14 -18.96
N HIS A 141 -21.85 -11.29 -18.80
CA HIS A 141 -20.76 -11.16 -19.79
C HIS A 141 -19.36 -11.46 -19.27
N ILE A 142 -19.11 -11.34 -17.97
CA ILE A 142 -17.75 -11.50 -17.41
C ILE A 142 -17.62 -12.84 -16.68
N GLN A 143 -18.52 -13.12 -15.73
CA GLN A 143 -18.51 -14.36 -14.95
C GLN A 143 -18.45 -15.65 -15.81
N PRO A 144 -19.22 -15.79 -16.91
CA PRO A 144 -19.18 -17.00 -17.73
C PRO A 144 -17.82 -17.21 -18.41
N THR A 145 -17.17 -16.10 -18.84
CA THR A 145 -15.84 -16.15 -19.49
C THR A 145 -14.71 -16.55 -18.55
N LEU A 146 -14.93 -16.43 -17.24
CA LEU A 146 -13.96 -16.75 -16.20
C LEU A 146 -14.14 -18.19 -15.67
N GLY A 147 -15.16 -18.93 -16.13
CA GLY A 147 -15.49 -20.27 -15.62
C GLY A 147 -15.87 -20.30 -14.13
N VAL A 148 -16.22 -19.13 -13.55
CA VAL A 148 -16.59 -19.01 -12.14
C VAL A 148 -18.05 -19.42 -11.99
N ASN A 149 -18.29 -20.71 -11.73
CA ASN A 149 -19.63 -21.21 -11.41
C ASN A 149 -20.15 -20.49 -10.16
N SER A 150 -21.36 -19.94 -10.24
CA SER A 150 -22.07 -19.24 -9.15
C SER A 150 -22.40 -20.10 -7.92
N LYS A 151 -21.97 -21.36 -7.88
CA LYS A 151 -22.30 -22.35 -6.82
C LYS A 151 -21.24 -22.52 -5.72
N GLN A 152 -20.22 -21.65 -5.63
CA GLN A 152 -19.17 -21.77 -4.58
C GLN A 152 -19.20 -20.69 -3.49
N THR A 153 -20.35 -20.05 -3.28
CA THR A 153 -20.58 -19.23 -2.09
C THR A 153 -21.90 -19.64 -1.45
N GLU A 154 -21.87 -20.79 -0.78
CA GLU A 154 -22.66 -21.05 0.44
C GLU A 154 -21.67 -21.38 1.55
#